data_AF-A0A4Y2HIH9-F1
#
_entry.id   AF-A0A4Y2HIH9-F1
#
_cell.length_a   1.000
_cell.length_b   1.000
_cell.length_c   1.000
_cell.angle_alpha   90.00
_cell.angle_beta   90.00
_cell.angle_gamma   90.00
#
_symmetry.space_group_name_H-M   'P 1'
#
loop_
_entity.id
_entity.type
_entity.pdbx_description
1 polymer ?
#
loop_
_entity_poly.entity_id
_entity_poly.type
_entity_poly.pdbx_seq_one_letter_code
_entity_poly.pdbx_strand_id
1 'polypeptide(L)'
;MDDGETSVSNTTGKKFEANKVSVKIPPFWEEKPEIWFFQVEAQFSIANITQDQTKFNYLVAQLESKVVENIWDIIQSEPNDKYVAENF
;
A
#
# COMPACT_ATOMS: atom_id res chain seq x y z
N MET A 1 19.08 -29.30 46.66
CA MET A 1 18.73 -30.37 45.71
C MET A 1 17.23 -30.49 45.85
N ASP A 2 16.39 -29.87 45.05
CA ASP A 2 16.47 -29.58 43.62
C ASP A 2 15.43 -28.48 43.30
N ASP A 3 15.86 -27.48 42.56
CA ASP A 3 15.18 -26.27 42.14
C ASP A 3 14.58 -26.48 40.74
N GLY A 4 13.36 -27.01 40.70
CA GLY A 4 12.64 -27.28 39.46
C GLY A 4 11.90 -26.06 38.89
N GLU A 5 12.62 -25.11 38.31
CA GLU A 5 12.05 -24.15 37.35
C GLU A 5 11.62 -24.88 36.06
N THR A 6 10.32 -25.09 35.86
CA THR A 6 9.80 -25.51 34.56
C THR A 6 9.66 -24.30 33.64
N SER A 7 10.74 -24.00 32.91
CA SER A 7 10.74 -23.09 31.76
C SER A 7 9.86 -23.68 30.65
N VAL A 8 8.68 -23.10 30.41
CA VAL A 8 7.85 -23.41 29.24
C VAL A 8 8.54 -22.82 28.01
N SER A 9 9.11 -23.70 27.19
CA SER A 9 9.77 -23.38 25.93
C SER A 9 8.80 -22.67 24.99
N ASN A 10 8.97 -21.37 24.80
CA ASN A 10 8.23 -20.59 23.82
C ASN A 10 8.46 -21.17 22.42
N THR A 11 7.39 -21.71 21.86
CA THR A 11 7.29 -22.27 20.52
C THR A 11 7.84 -21.27 19.51
N THR A 12 9.01 -21.57 18.95
CA THR A 12 9.59 -20.82 17.84
C THR A 12 8.71 -21.03 16.61
N GLY A 13 7.75 -20.13 16.41
CA GLY A 13 7.01 -20.04 15.16
C GLY A 13 8.00 -19.74 14.04
N LYS A 14 8.16 -20.68 13.11
CA LYS A 14 8.90 -20.45 11.87
C LYS A 14 8.34 -19.20 11.18
N LYS A 15 9.10 -18.11 11.17
CA LYS A 15 8.87 -16.99 10.26
C LYS A 15 9.11 -17.51 8.85
N PHE A 16 8.04 -17.62 8.08
CA PHE A 16 8.15 -17.81 6.64
C PHE A 16 8.55 -16.46 6.05
N GLU A 17 9.82 -16.30 5.70
CA GLU A 17 10.31 -15.15 4.96
C GLU A 17 9.71 -15.20 3.55
N ALA A 18 8.60 -14.49 3.34
CA ALA A 18 8.04 -14.29 2.02
C ALA A 18 8.99 -13.41 1.21
N ASN A 19 9.47 -13.90 0.07
CA ASN A 19 10.24 -13.09 -0.88
C ASN A 19 9.37 -11.87 -1.26
N LYS A 20 9.81 -10.66 -0.90
CA LYS A 20 9.05 -9.43 -1.15
C LYS A 20 8.94 -9.23 -2.66
N VAL A 21 7.75 -9.45 -3.22
CA VAL A 21 7.47 -9.17 -4.64
C VAL A 21 7.57 -7.66 -4.84
N SER A 22 8.46 -7.23 -5.71
CA SER A 22 8.56 -5.82 -6.11
C SER A 22 7.42 -5.49 -7.06
N VAL A 23 6.67 -4.41 -6.78
CA VAL A 23 5.75 -3.82 -7.75
C VAL A 23 6.57 -3.24 -8.89
N LYS A 24 6.13 -3.49 -10.13
CA LYS A 24 6.67 -2.82 -11.32
C LYS A 24 5.56 -2.05 -11.98
N ILE A 25 5.49 -0.75 -11.69
CA ILE A 25 4.46 0.13 -12.24
C ILE A 25 4.88 0.55 -13.66
N PRO A 26 4.02 0.37 -14.68
CA PRO A 26 4.31 0.84 -16.03
C PRO A 26 4.34 2.38 -16.09
N PRO A 27 5.02 2.97 -17.10
CA PRO A 27 4.94 4.40 -17.38
C PRO A 27 3.48 4.86 -17.49
N PHE A 28 3.19 6.08 -17.02
CA PHE A 28 1.84 6.63 -17.05
C PHE A 28 1.33 6.77 -18.48
N TRP A 29 0.09 6.34 -18.73
CA TRP A 29 -0.55 6.44 -20.04
C TRP A 29 -1.61 7.55 -20.04
N GLU A 30 -1.18 8.77 -20.34
CA GLU A 30 -2.03 9.98 -20.30
C GLU A 30 -3.28 9.89 -21.18
N GLU A 31 -3.20 9.21 -22.33
CA GLU A 31 -4.32 9.09 -23.28
C GLU A 31 -5.39 8.09 -22.82
N LYS A 32 -5.02 7.14 -21.95
CA LYS A 32 -5.91 6.06 -21.45
C LYS A 32 -5.62 5.75 -19.98
N PRO A 33 -5.84 6.72 -19.07
CA PRO A 33 -5.51 6.56 -17.67
C PRO A 33 -6.27 5.40 -17.03
N GLU A 34 -7.51 5.11 -17.43
CA GLU A 34 -8.32 4.02 -16.86
C GLU A 34 -7.71 2.65 -17.14
N ILE A 35 -7.18 2.44 -18.35
CA ILE A 35 -6.50 1.18 -18.70
C ILE A 35 -5.20 1.04 -17.92
N TRP A 36 -4.45 2.13 -17.79
CA TRP A 36 -3.23 2.14 -16.98
C TRP A 36 -3.53 1.81 -15.52
N PHE A 37 -4.54 2.44 -14.91
CA PHE A 37 -4.96 2.15 -13.54
C PHE A 37 -5.31 0.67 -13.35
N PHE A 38 -6.04 0.06 -14.30
CA PHE A 38 -6.34 -1.37 -14.24
C PHE A 38 -5.07 -2.25 -14.21
N GLN A 39 -4.05 -1.90 -15.00
CA GLN A 39 -2.76 -2.60 -14.99
C GLN A 39 -2.02 -2.42 -13.65
N VAL A 40 -2.04 -1.22 -13.08
CA VAL A 40 -1.40 -0.94 -11.78
C VAL A 40 -2.09 -1.70 -10.64
N GLU A 41 -3.43 -1.71 -10.61
CA GLU A 41 -4.19 -2.48 -9.62
C GLU A 41 -3.88 -3.99 -9.69
N ALA A 42 -3.72 -4.53 -10.90
CA ALA A 42 -3.28 -5.92 -11.07
C ALA A 42 -1.89 -6.16 -10.47
N GLN A 43 -0.95 -5.22 -10.62
CA GLN A 43 0.37 -5.33 -9.99
C GLN A 43 0.31 -5.27 -8.46
N PHE A 44 -0.54 -4.42 -7.90
CA PHE A 44 -0.77 -4.39 -6.45
C PHE A 44 -1.35 -5.69 -5.93
N SER A 45 -2.31 -6.28 -6.65
CA SER A 45 -2.88 -7.59 -6.33
C SER A 45 -1.81 -8.70 -6.32
N ILE A 46 -0.96 -8.76 -7.34
CA ILE A 46 0.15 -9.72 -7.43
C ILE A 46 1.15 -9.54 -6.28
N ALA A 47 1.42 -8.29 -5.87
CA ALA A 47 2.32 -7.98 -4.77
C ALA A 47 1.66 -8.05 -3.38
N ASN A 48 0.37 -8.43 -3.31
CA ASN A 48 -0.44 -8.46 -2.09
C ASN A 48 -0.48 -7.10 -1.35
N ILE A 49 -0.50 -6.00 -2.11
CA ILE A 49 -0.64 -4.64 -1.59
C ILE A 49 -2.12 -4.28 -1.58
N THR A 50 -2.68 -4.26 -0.38
CA THR A 50 -4.11 -4.05 -0.16
C THR A 50 -4.43 -2.73 0.53
N GLN A 51 -3.45 -2.10 1.17
CA GLN A 51 -3.67 -0.83 1.87
C GLN A 51 -3.74 0.32 0.87
N ASP A 52 -4.88 1.02 0.84
CA ASP A 52 -5.14 2.12 -0.08
C ASP A 52 -4.07 3.22 0.01
N GLN A 53 -3.64 3.58 1.23
CA GLN A 53 -2.55 4.55 1.41
C GLN A 53 -1.25 4.10 0.72
N THR A 54 -0.95 2.79 0.76
CA THR A 54 0.26 2.27 0.10
C THR A 54 0.11 2.37 -1.42
N LYS A 55 -1.06 1.99 -1.96
CA LYS A 55 -1.36 2.12 -3.39
C LYS A 55 -1.29 3.57 -3.86
N PHE A 56 -1.92 4.49 -3.11
CA PHE A 56 -1.88 5.92 -3.37
C PHE A 56 -0.44 6.46 -3.42
N ASN A 57 0.38 6.14 -2.40
CA ASN A 57 1.77 6.55 -2.36
C ASN A 57 2.56 6.06 -3.60
N TYR A 58 2.31 4.83 -4.04
CA TYR A 58 2.92 4.29 -5.26
C TYR A 58 2.49 5.06 -6.52
N LEU A 59 1.20 5.39 -6.63
CA LEU A 59 0.65 6.13 -7.75
C LEU A 59 1.26 7.54 -7.81
N VAL A 60 1.23 8.28 -6.70
CA VAL A 60 1.81 9.64 -6.61
C VAL A 60 3.31 9.63 -6.95
N ALA A 61 4.07 8.64 -6.47
CA ALA A 61 5.49 8.52 -6.77
C ALA A 61 5.80 8.19 -8.24
N GLN A 62 4.84 7.64 -8.98
CA GLN A 62 5.00 7.25 -10.38
C GLN A 62 4.68 8.38 -11.36
N LEU A 63 3.79 9.30 -10.98
CA LEU A 63 3.30 10.35 -11.88
C LEU A 63 4.37 11.43 -12.11
N GLU A 64 4.45 11.94 -13.33
CA GLU A 64 5.32 13.06 -13.67
C GLU A 64 4.87 14.35 -12.95
N SER A 65 5.80 15.25 -12.63
CA SER A 65 5.51 16.50 -11.91
C SER A 65 4.38 17.31 -12.54
N LYS A 66 4.34 17.40 -13.88
CA LYS A 66 3.28 18.10 -14.61
C LYS A 66 1.88 17.49 -14.36
N VAL A 67 1.80 16.18 -14.16
CA VAL A 67 0.55 15.47 -13.90
C VAL A 67 0.15 15.69 -12.46
N VAL A 68 1.10 15.58 -11.53
CA VAL A 68 0.89 15.86 -10.10
C VAL A 68 0.42 17.29 -9.87
N GLU A 69 1.00 18.27 -10.56
CA GLU A 69 0.58 19.68 -10.49
C GLU A 69 -0.89 19.88 -10.89
N ASN A 70 -1.36 19.16 -11.91
CA ASN A 70 -2.75 19.26 -12.39
C ASN A 70 -3.78 18.65 -11.43
N ILE A 71 -3.35 17.75 -10.54
CA ILE A 71 -4.22 17.06 -9.56
C ILE A 71 -3.81 17.36 -8.13
N TRP A 72 -3.02 18.42 -7.91
CA TRP A 72 -2.42 18.73 -6.62
C TRP A 72 -3.47 19.03 -5.56
N ASP A 73 -4.54 19.72 -5.95
CA ASP A 73 -5.70 19.99 -5.10
C ASP A 73 -6.36 18.69 -4.64
N ILE A 74 -6.48 17.68 -5.51
CA ILE A 74 -7.04 16.36 -5.19
C ILE A 74 -6.11 15.58 -4.24
N ILE A 75 -4.80 15.61 -4.51
CA ILE A 75 -3.79 14.96 -3.67
C ILE A 75 -3.76 15.59 -2.27
N GLN A 76 -3.84 16.93 -2.19
CA GLN A 76 -3.90 17.65 -0.92
C GLN A 76 -5.25 17.52 -0.23
N SER A 77 -6.32 17.31 -0.99
CA SER A 77 -7.65 17.13 -0.47
C SER A 77 -7.88 15.72 0.07
N GLU A 78 -6.89 14.81 0.16
CA GLU A 78 -7.01 13.67 1.07
C GLU A 78 -7.07 14.24 2.51
N PRO A 79 -8.26 14.41 3.11
CA PRO A 79 -8.32 14.71 4.52
C PRO A 79 -8.09 13.35 5.19
N ASN A 80 -7.75 13.34 6.47
CA ASN A 80 -8.04 12.17 7.29
C ASN A 80 -9.57 12.04 7.44
N ASP A 81 -10.32 11.83 6.34
CA ASP A 81 -11.75 11.59 6.34
C ASP A 81 -12.01 10.15 6.79
N LYS A 82 -11.66 9.93 8.06
CA LYS A 82 -12.09 8.78 8.84
C LYS A 82 -13.27 9.16 9.72
N TYR A 83 -13.51 10.45 10.00
CA TYR A 83 -14.64 10.90 10.84
C TYR A 83 -15.05 12.37 10.57
N VAL A 84 -15.72 12.65 9.46
CA VAL A 84 -16.78 13.67 9.48
C VAL A 84 -18.10 12.93 9.44
N ALA A 85 -18.48 12.40 10.60
CA ALA A 85 -19.88 12.16 10.87
C ALA A 85 -20.55 13.54 10.83
N GLU A 86 -21.30 13.81 9.76
CA GLU A 86 -22.36 14.79 9.80
C GLU A 86 -23.33 14.33 10.90
N ASN A 87 -23.19 14.92 12.08
CA ASN A 87 -24.23 14.91 13.09
C ASN A 87 -25.42 15.69 12.52
N PHE A 88 -26.39 14.96 11.98
CA PHE A 88 -27.79 15.39 11.96
C PHE A 88 -28.50 14.92 13.22
#